data_AF-A0A662PVV1-F1
#
_entry.id   AF-A0A662PVV1-F1
#
_cell.length_a   1.000
_cell.length_b   1.000
_cell.length_c   1.000
_cell.angle_alpha   90.00
_cell.angle_beta   90.00
_cell.angle_gamma   90.00
#
_symmetry.space_group_name_H-M   'P 1'
#
loop_
_entity.id
_entity.type
_entity.pdbx_description
1 polymer ?
#
loop_
_entity_poly.entity_id
_entity_poly.type
_entity_poly.pdbx_seq_one_letter_code
_entity_poly.pdbx_strand_id
1 'polypeptide(L)'
;MLRAEVKVAIVHRVSRGEEDNLAELRELCKTAGYEVAYELKQVRPPHPEYHIGPGKVEELRKVVQDLEIEKVIFENDLKPVQEYNLAKALKVPILTRTQLILEIFSLHASSLEAKLQIKLAELKYELSRAKEKVRLAKRGEQPGFHGLGAYEADVYYDEIHRRIVFINKKLENLKKHMDLIRVERRKRGLPLVSLAGYTNAGKSTLFNALTREKVRIDSQLFTTLTPTTRITRVAGKPIFLSDTVGFIKNLPTLLIEAFYATLREIALSDLILLVADISDPLPKLREKIETSLQTLYGIGAHDVPILLVLNKVDLVG
;
A
#
# COMPACT_ATOMS: atom_id res chain seq x y z
N MET A 1 -22.70 3.40 13.08
CA MET A 1 -21.76 4.26 13.83
C MET A 1 -20.56 4.52 12.94
N LEU A 2 -20.43 5.74 12.41
CA LEU A 2 -19.20 6.19 11.76
C LEU A 2 -18.11 6.19 12.84
N ARG A 3 -17.03 5.41 12.66
CA ARG A 3 -15.81 5.61 13.47
C ARG A 3 -15.37 7.05 13.23
N ALA A 4 -15.02 7.77 14.29
CA ALA A 4 -14.33 9.05 14.15
C ALA A 4 -13.06 8.82 13.29
N GLU A 5 -12.81 9.71 12.33
CA GLU A 5 -11.60 9.65 11.52
C GLU A 5 -10.39 9.85 12.44
N VAL A 6 -9.40 8.95 12.33
CA VAL A 6 -8.20 9.00 13.18
C VAL A 6 -7.33 10.16 12.72
N LYS A 7 -7.07 11.12 13.62
CA LYS A 7 -6.24 12.29 13.31
C LYS A 7 -4.76 11.93 13.27
N VAL A 8 -4.07 12.32 12.20
CA VAL A 8 -2.66 12.03 11.99
C VAL A 8 -1.84 13.27 11.64
N ALA A 9 -0.58 13.29 12.06
CA ALA A 9 0.43 14.19 11.49
C ALA A 9 1.24 13.43 10.45
N ILE A 10 1.53 14.06 9.32
CA ILE A 10 2.48 13.53 8.33
C ILE A 10 3.80 14.30 8.37
N VAL A 11 4.91 13.58 8.24
CA VAL A 11 6.26 14.13 8.36
C VAL A 11 7.12 13.69 7.19
N HIS A 12 7.79 14.64 6.55
CA HIS A 12 8.77 14.37 5.52
C HIS A 12 10.06 15.16 5.77
N ARG A 13 11.14 14.42 6.04
CA ARG A 13 12.50 14.96 6.00
C ARG A 13 13.00 14.80 4.56
N VAL A 14 13.51 15.87 3.98
CA VAL A 14 13.92 15.93 2.56
C VAL A 14 15.41 16.24 2.49
N SER A 15 16.16 15.44 1.74
CA SER A 15 17.58 15.72 1.43
C SER A 15 17.66 16.77 0.32
N ARG A 16 18.80 17.46 0.17
CA ARG A 16 18.97 18.38 -0.97
C ARG A 16 18.87 17.59 -2.28
N GLY A 17 17.95 18.01 -3.17
CA GLY A 17 17.70 17.37 -4.46
C GLY A 17 16.70 16.20 -4.42
N GLU A 18 16.15 15.86 -3.25
CA GLU A 18 15.09 14.85 -3.10
C GLU A 18 13.71 15.51 -3.36
N GLU A 19 12.80 14.80 -4.02
CA GLU A 19 11.44 15.27 -4.28
C GLU A 19 10.62 15.33 -2.99
N ASP A 20 9.61 16.20 -2.96
CA ASP A 20 8.68 16.29 -1.84
C ASP A 20 7.45 15.39 -2.07
N ASN A 21 7.33 14.34 -1.25
CA ASN A 21 6.27 13.35 -1.35
C ASN A 21 5.13 13.56 -0.34
N LEU A 22 5.07 14.69 0.39
CA LEU A 22 3.99 14.92 1.37
C LEU A 22 2.60 14.89 0.74
N ALA A 23 2.46 15.38 -0.49
CA ALA A 23 1.20 15.32 -1.22
C ALA A 23 0.76 13.87 -1.46
N GLU A 24 1.68 12.99 -1.84
CA GLU A 24 1.39 11.56 -2.03
C GLU A 24 1.07 10.88 -0.69
N LEU A 25 1.85 11.16 0.35
CA LEU A 25 1.63 10.61 1.68
C LEU A 25 0.26 11.01 2.25
N ARG A 26 -0.17 12.26 2.03
CA ARG A 26 -1.51 12.73 2.39
C ARG A 26 -2.59 11.89 1.74
N GLU A 27 -2.46 11.61 0.46
CA GLU A 27 -3.44 10.78 -0.26
C GLU A 27 -3.44 9.33 0.25
N LEU A 28 -2.28 8.77 0.62
CA LEU A 28 -2.20 7.45 1.28
C LEU A 28 -2.91 7.47 2.66
N CYS A 29 -2.78 8.54 3.43
CA CYS A 29 -3.45 8.68 4.73
C CYS A 29 -4.97 8.70 4.57
N LYS A 30 -5.48 9.51 3.64
CA LYS A 30 -6.92 9.54 3.31
C LYS A 30 -7.43 8.15 2.91
N THR A 31 -6.66 7.44 2.09
CA THR A 31 -6.95 6.07 1.66
C THR A 31 -7.10 5.11 2.86
N ALA A 32 -6.25 5.25 3.87
CA ALA A 32 -6.30 4.46 5.10
C ALA A 32 -7.45 4.87 6.04
N GLY A 33 -8.23 5.91 5.70
CA GLY A 33 -9.28 6.47 6.56
C GLY A 33 -8.75 7.41 7.63
N TYR A 34 -7.58 8.03 7.40
CA TYR A 34 -6.95 8.98 8.32
C TYR A 34 -7.19 10.44 7.90
N GLU A 35 -7.44 11.29 8.90
CA GLU A 35 -7.55 12.74 8.73
C GLU A 35 -6.17 13.37 8.97
N VAL A 36 -5.57 13.97 7.94
CA VAL A 36 -4.27 14.66 8.08
C VAL A 36 -4.50 16.03 8.72
N ALA A 37 -4.26 16.13 10.02
CA ALA A 37 -4.45 17.35 10.81
C ALA A 37 -3.22 18.29 10.77
N TYR A 38 -2.03 17.76 10.47
CA TYR A 38 -0.80 18.55 10.41
C TYR A 38 0.24 17.96 9.48
N GLU A 39 1.07 18.82 8.89
CA GLU A 39 2.15 18.43 7.99
C GLU A 39 3.46 19.11 8.37
N LEU A 40 4.51 18.30 8.52
CA LEU A 40 5.84 18.79 8.84
C LEU A 40 6.82 18.42 7.73
N LYS A 41 7.38 19.45 7.10
CA LYS A 41 8.52 19.32 6.18
C LYS A 41 9.79 19.84 6.83
N GLN A 42 10.90 19.12 6.66
CA GLN A 42 12.21 19.61 7.05
C GLN A 42 13.30 19.24 6.03
N VAL A 43 13.96 20.24 5.45
CA VAL A 43 15.11 20.01 4.56
C VAL A 43 16.38 19.89 5.39
N ARG A 44 16.96 18.69 5.48
CA ARG A 44 18.21 18.43 6.22
C ARG A 44 18.76 17.02 5.96
N PRO A 45 20.05 16.76 6.28
CA PRO A 45 20.52 15.40 6.48
C PRO A 45 19.80 14.70 7.64
N PRO A 46 19.63 13.37 7.61
CA PRO A 46 18.89 12.63 8.62
C PRO A 46 19.55 12.73 10.01
N HIS A 47 18.77 13.09 11.03
CA HIS A 47 19.25 13.06 12.41
C HIS A 47 19.38 11.61 12.91
N PRO A 48 20.49 11.22 13.56
CA PRO A 48 20.70 9.84 13.98
C PRO A 48 19.62 9.34 14.95
N GLU A 49 19.08 10.21 15.81
CA GLU A 49 18.11 9.82 16.84
C GLU A 49 16.64 9.97 16.47
N TYR A 50 16.29 10.89 15.57
CA TYR A 50 14.89 11.27 15.31
C TYR A 50 14.56 11.40 13.82
N HIS A 51 15.55 11.26 12.95
CA HIS A 51 15.50 11.58 11.51
C HIS A 51 15.28 13.06 11.19
N ILE A 52 14.37 13.74 11.90
CA ILE A 52 14.19 15.19 11.97
C ILE A 52 15.01 15.81 13.11
N GLY A 53 15.09 17.13 13.17
CA GLY A 53 15.81 17.83 14.24
C GLY A 53 15.08 17.87 15.57
N PRO A 54 15.81 17.93 16.70
CA PRO A 54 15.20 17.96 18.03
C PRO A 54 14.24 19.15 18.22
N GLY A 55 14.55 20.32 17.66
CA GLY A 55 13.63 21.46 17.69
C GLY A 55 12.30 21.19 16.95
N LYS A 56 12.35 20.44 15.83
CA LYS A 56 11.14 20.01 15.10
C LYS A 56 10.38 18.90 15.82
N VAL A 57 11.07 18.05 16.59
CA VAL A 57 10.42 17.07 17.48
C VAL A 57 9.61 17.77 18.55
N GLU A 58 10.16 18.82 19.18
CA GLU A 58 9.45 19.57 20.22
C GLU A 58 8.27 20.37 19.66
N GLU A 59 8.42 20.97 18.47
CA GLU A 59 7.31 21.57 17.73
C GLU A 59 6.19 20.54 17.47
N LEU A 60 6.56 19.38 16.92
CA LEU A 60 5.62 18.31 16.61
C LEU A 60 4.93 17.77 17.86
N ARG A 61 5.64 17.70 19.00
CA ARG A 61 5.07 17.27 20.28
C ARG A 61 3.94 18.18 20.75
N LYS A 62 4.12 19.50 20.64
CA LYS A 62 3.08 20.48 20.98
C LYS A 62 1.86 20.31 20.09
N VAL A 63 2.09 20.23 18.78
CA VAL A 63 1.02 20.02 17.80
C VAL A 63 0.26 18.71 18.05
N VAL A 64 0.96 17.62 18.39
CA VAL A 64 0.33 16.34 18.73
C VAL A 64 -0.62 16.47 19.92
N GLN A 65 -0.26 17.25 20.93
CA GLN A 65 -1.10 17.50 22.09
C GLN A 65 -2.27 18.43 21.76
N ASP A 66 -1.99 19.56 21.09
CA ASP A 66 -2.96 20.60 20.81
C ASP A 66 -4.06 20.15 19.83
N LEU A 67 -3.71 19.31 18.86
CA LEU A 67 -4.64 18.80 17.84
C LEU A 67 -5.17 17.39 18.14
N GLU A 68 -4.80 16.81 19.29
CA GLU A 68 -5.17 15.45 19.69
C GLU A 68 -4.82 14.41 18.62
N ILE A 69 -3.60 14.49 18.09
CA ILE A 69 -3.13 13.58 17.04
C ILE A 69 -2.93 12.19 17.64
N GLU A 70 -3.49 11.16 17.00
CA GLU A 70 -3.42 9.78 17.48
C GLU A 70 -2.20 9.02 16.94
N LYS A 71 -1.70 9.40 15.75
CA LYS A 71 -0.54 8.76 15.11
C LYS A 71 0.30 9.77 14.33
N VAL A 72 1.61 9.55 14.26
CA VAL A 72 2.49 10.29 13.36
C VAL A 72 3.03 9.37 12.27
N ILE A 73 2.90 9.80 11.03
CA ILE A 73 3.29 9.04 9.85
C ILE A 73 4.49 9.70 9.18
N PHE A 74 5.59 8.96 9.06
CA PHE A 74 6.81 9.41 8.40
C PHE A 74 6.87 8.86 6.97
N GLU A 75 7.10 9.77 6.02
CA GLU A 75 7.36 9.41 4.62
C GLU A 75 8.63 8.59 4.49
N ASN A 76 9.68 8.97 5.22
CA ASN A 76 10.97 8.31 5.14
C ASN A 76 10.99 7.03 5.98
N ASP A 77 11.83 6.08 5.57
CA ASP A 77 12.16 4.94 6.42
C ASP A 77 12.89 5.41 7.70
N LEU A 78 12.51 4.79 8.82
CA LEU A 78 13.08 5.05 10.14
C LEU A 78 13.81 3.81 10.64
N LYS A 79 14.96 4.00 11.29
CA LYS A 79 15.61 2.95 12.08
C LYS A 79 14.77 2.65 13.32
N PRO A 80 14.83 1.42 13.89
CA PRO A 80 14.05 1.09 15.09
C PRO A 80 14.33 2.02 16.28
N VAL A 81 15.58 2.48 16.44
CA VAL A 81 15.96 3.47 17.46
C VAL A 81 15.27 4.81 17.22
N GLN A 82 15.17 5.26 15.97
CA GLN A 82 14.52 6.53 15.63
C GLN A 82 13.02 6.46 15.88
N GLU A 83 12.37 5.38 15.43
CA GLU A 83 10.96 5.09 15.69
C GLU A 83 10.67 5.09 17.21
N TYR A 84 11.52 4.39 17.99
CA TYR A 84 11.40 4.34 19.45
C TYR A 84 11.54 5.72 20.11
N ASN A 85 12.57 6.47 19.76
CA ASN A 85 12.82 7.80 20.34
C ASN A 85 11.69 8.78 20.01
N LEU A 86 11.20 8.77 18.76
CA LEU A 86 10.05 9.58 18.33
C LEU A 86 8.78 9.19 19.10
N ALA A 87 8.45 7.89 19.17
CA ALA A 87 7.28 7.42 19.93
C ALA A 87 7.36 7.83 21.41
N LYS A 88 8.54 7.71 22.02
CA LYS A 88 8.78 8.12 23.42
C LYS A 88 8.59 9.62 23.63
N ALA A 89 9.06 10.44 22.69
CA ALA A 89 8.99 11.90 22.76
C ALA A 89 7.57 12.43 22.49
N LEU A 90 6.88 11.87 21.48
CA LEU A 90 5.57 12.32 21.02
C LEU A 90 4.40 11.67 21.75
N LYS A 91 4.64 10.54 22.46
CA LYS A 91 3.63 9.77 23.21
C LYS A 91 2.51 9.16 22.34
N VAL A 92 2.75 9.06 21.04
CA VAL A 92 1.84 8.46 20.06
C VAL A 92 2.61 7.48 19.17
N PRO A 93 1.95 6.45 18.62
CA PRO A 93 2.57 5.51 17.69
C PRO A 93 3.13 6.22 16.44
N ILE A 94 4.25 5.71 15.97
CA ILE A 94 4.93 6.16 14.75
C ILE A 94 4.73 5.11 13.66
N LEU A 95 4.23 5.52 12.51
CA LEU A 95 4.12 4.70 11.32
C LEU A 95 5.09 5.20 10.26
N THR A 96 5.69 4.29 9.52
CA THR A 96 6.43 4.59 8.28
C THR A 96 5.52 4.43 7.06
N ARG A 97 5.90 5.00 5.92
CA ARG A 97 5.23 4.76 4.63
C ARG A 97 5.01 3.27 4.35
N THR A 98 6.00 2.42 4.65
CA THR A 98 5.90 0.95 4.50
C THR A 98 4.77 0.37 5.33
N GLN A 99 4.61 0.79 6.59
CA GLN A 99 3.54 0.31 7.48
C GLN A 99 2.17 0.83 7.03
N LEU A 100 2.08 2.09 6.60
CA LEU A 100 0.85 2.67 6.07
C LEU A 100 0.37 1.89 4.83
N ILE A 101 1.28 1.55 3.91
CA ILE A 101 0.93 0.79 2.71
C ILE A 101 0.46 -0.63 3.07
N LEU A 102 1.13 -1.31 4.00
CA LEU A 102 0.68 -2.62 4.51
C LEU A 102 -0.73 -2.54 5.12
N GLU A 103 -1.00 -1.47 5.89
CA GLU A 103 -2.32 -1.24 6.48
C GLU A 103 -3.39 -1.06 5.40
N ILE A 104 -3.12 -0.26 4.34
CA ILE A 104 -4.11 -0.15 3.26
C ILE A 104 -4.25 -1.51 2.56
N PHE A 105 -3.18 -2.22 2.23
CA PHE A 105 -3.31 -3.55 1.61
C PHE A 105 -4.15 -4.51 2.46
N SER A 106 -4.00 -4.46 3.79
CA SER A 106 -4.80 -5.28 4.71
C SER A 106 -6.29 -4.94 4.65
N LEU A 107 -6.64 -3.65 4.52
CA LEU A 107 -8.03 -3.20 4.30
C LEU A 107 -8.63 -3.73 2.99
N HIS A 108 -7.78 -4.04 2.01
CA HIS A 108 -8.18 -4.32 0.63
C HIS A 108 -8.19 -5.80 0.28
N ALA A 109 -7.41 -6.59 0.99
CA ALA A 109 -7.23 -8.00 0.70
C ALA A 109 -8.52 -8.78 0.91
N SER A 110 -9.17 -9.12 -0.19
CA SER A 110 -10.35 -9.98 -0.24
C SER A 110 -9.97 -11.46 -0.16
N SER A 111 -8.94 -11.87 -0.90
CA SER A 111 -8.52 -13.27 -1.01
C SER A 111 -7.68 -13.75 0.18
N LEU A 112 -7.79 -15.03 0.50
CA LEU A 112 -6.97 -15.66 1.54
C LEU A 112 -5.47 -15.55 1.20
N GLU A 113 -5.11 -15.70 -0.08
CA GLU A 113 -3.73 -15.54 -0.52
C GLU A 113 -3.21 -14.12 -0.27
N ALA A 114 -3.96 -13.09 -0.66
CA ALA A 114 -3.55 -11.71 -0.42
C ALA A 114 -3.36 -11.43 1.07
N LYS A 115 -4.31 -11.87 1.92
CA LYS A 115 -4.20 -11.75 3.39
C LYS A 115 -2.96 -12.43 3.94
N LEU A 116 -2.63 -13.62 3.46
CA LEU A 116 -1.44 -14.36 3.88
C LEU A 116 -0.15 -13.67 3.41
N GLN A 117 -0.11 -13.13 2.19
CA GLN A 117 1.07 -12.42 1.66
C GLN A 117 1.32 -11.09 2.38
N ILE A 118 0.26 -10.34 2.69
CA ILE A 118 0.37 -9.13 3.53
C ILE A 118 0.87 -9.50 4.91
N LYS A 119 0.31 -10.55 5.52
CA LYS A 119 0.77 -11.00 6.83
C LYS A 119 2.23 -11.47 6.81
N LEU A 120 2.65 -12.13 5.73
CA LEU A 120 4.03 -12.50 5.51
C LEU A 120 4.94 -11.27 5.42
N ALA A 121 4.52 -10.25 4.68
CA ALA A 121 5.26 -9.00 4.55
C ALA A 121 5.36 -8.23 5.89
N GLU A 122 4.28 -8.18 6.67
CA GLU A 122 4.28 -7.66 8.05
C GLU A 122 5.30 -8.39 8.93
N LEU A 123 5.26 -9.73 8.94
CA LEU A 123 6.18 -10.54 9.76
C LEU A 123 7.64 -10.40 9.31
N LYS A 124 7.90 -10.34 7.99
CA LYS A 124 9.26 -10.08 7.47
C LYS A 124 9.74 -8.67 7.87
N TYR A 125 8.85 -7.67 7.84
CA TYR A 125 9.16 -6.31 8.28
C TYR A 125 9.51 -6.31 9.77
N GLU A 126 8.68 -6.95 10.59
CA GLU A 126 8.86 -7.10 12.03
C GLU A 126 10.16 -7.84 12.37
N LEU A 127 10.43 -8.97 11.70
CA LEU A 127 11.64 -9.78 11.89
C LEU A 127 12.92 -8.96 11.67
N SER A 128 12.96 -8.14 10.62
CA SER A 128 14.12 -7.29 10.30
C SER A 128 14.41 -6.26 11.41
N ARG A 129 13.40 -5.92 12.21
CA ARG A 129 13.48 -4.92 13.29
C ARG A 129 13.48 -5.56 14.70
N ALA A 130 13.17 -6.85 14.82
CA ALA A 130 12.89 -7.54 16.08
C ALA A 130 14.07 -7.46 17.07
N LYS A 131 15.29 -7.79 16.62
CA LYS A 131 16.49 -7.78 17.49
C LYS A 131 16.73 -6.42 18.15
N GLU A 132 16.57 -5.35 17.37
CA GLU A 132 16.78 -3.99 17.86
C GLU A 132 15.62 -3.53 18.77
N LYS A 133 14.38 -3.89 18.43
CA LYS A 133 13.21 -3.62 19.30
C LYS A 133 13.35 -4.29 20.66
N VAL A 134 13.79 -5.55 20.72
CA VAL A 134 14.01 -6.24 21.99
C VAL A 134 15.17 -5.61 22.78
N ARG A 135 16.25 -5.21 22.10
CA ARG A 135 17.36 -4.47 22.76
C ARG A 135 16.89 -3.16 23.38
N LEU A 136 16.00 -2.43 22.72
CA LEU A 136 15.43 -1.17 23.20
C LEU A 136 14.43 -1.38 24.34
N ALA A 137 13.61 -2.43 24.29
CA ALA A 137 12.69 -2.79 25.37
C ALA A 137 13.44 -3.09 26.68
N LYS A 138 14.63 -3.71 26.61
CA LYS A 138 15.51 -3.92 27.78
C LYS A 138 16.02 -2.63 28.42
N ARG A 139 15.97 -1.48 27.72
CA ARG A 139 16.45 -0.17 28.23
C ARG A 139 15.39 0.61 29.02
N GLY A 140 14.14 0.14 29.12
CA GLY A 140 13.13 0.72 30.01
C GLY A 140 11.69 0.19 29.79
N GLU A 141 10.88 0.19 30.85
CA GLU A 141 9.48 -0.26 30.86
C GLU A 141 8.56 0.69 30.05
N GLN A 142 7.71 0.15 29.17
CA GLN A 142 6.62 0.93 28.57
C GLN A 142 5.30 0.16 28.34
N PRO A 143 4.15 0.88 28.41
CA PRO A 143 2.82 0.34 28.11
C PRO A 143 2.70 -0.16 26.66
N GLY A 144 2.12 -1.35 26.48
CA GLY A 144 2.00 -2.05 25.19
C GLY A 144 3.14 -3.05 24.92
N PHE A 145 4.22 -3.01 25.69
CA PHE A 145 5.32 -3.98 25.66
C PHE A 145 5.45 -4.64 27.03
N HIS A 146 4.71 -5.74 27.23
CA HIS A 146 4.84 -6.55 28.44
C HIS A 146 6.21 -7.25 28.46
N GLY A 147 7.17 -6.70 29.21
CA GLY A 147 8.16 -7.46 29.97
C GLY A 147 9.12 -8.42 29.25
N LEU A 148 9.50 -8.18 27.99
CA LEU A 148 10.35 -9.14 27.25
C LEU A 148 11.83 -9.14 27.72
N GLY A 149 12.21 -10.12 28.53
CA GLY A 149 13.59 -10.41 28.96
C GLY A 149 14.52 -10.92 27.85
N ALA A 150 15.79 -11.20 28.17
CA ALA A 150 16.78 -11.63 27.17
C ALA A 150 16.50 -12.99 26.53
N TYR A 151 15.96 -13.93 27.30
CA TYR A 151 15.47 -15.22 26.81
C TYR A 151 14.23 -15.07 25.91
N GLU A 152 13.50 -13.97 26.03
CA GLU A 152 12.27 -13.73 25.26
C GLU A 152 12.55 -13.13 23.89
N ALA A 153 13.75 -12.56 23.66
CA ALA A 153 14.18 -12.03 22.36
C ALA A 153 14.28 -13.13 21.29
N ASP A 154 14.99 -14.20 21.65
CA ASP A 154 15.23 -15.34 20.77
C ASP A 154 13.94 -16.15 20.61
N VAL A 155 13.16 -16.30 21.68
CA VAL A 155 11.82 -16.93 21.62
C VAL A 155 10.88 -16.16 20.69
N TYR A 156 10.84 -14.82 20.79
CA TYR A 156 10.01 -13.97 19.92
C TYR A 156 10.49 -14.02 18.46
N TYR A 157 11.82 -14.00 18.24
CA TYR A 157 12.39 -14.16 16.91
C TYR A 157 12.01 -15.52 16.30
N ASP A 158 12.17 -16.60 17.06
CA ASP A 158 11.81 -17.96 16.66
C ASP A 158 10.30 -18.09 16.39
N GLU A 159 9.47 -17.42 17.19
CA GLU A 159 8.03 -17.38 16.99
C GLU A 159 7.66 -16.72 15.66
N ILE A 160 8.20 -15.54 15.37
CA ILE A 160 8.00 -14.85 14.09
C ILE A 160 8.48 -15.76 12.94
N HIS A 161 9.65 -16.39 13.09
CA HIS A 161 10.19 -17.28 12.08
C HIS A 161 9.29 -18.50 11.82
N ARG A 162 8.78 -19.15 12.87
CA ARG A 162 7.82 -20.27 12.74
C ARG A 162 6.54 -19.83 12.02
N ARG A 163 6.02 -18.64 12.34
CA ARG A 163 4.83 -18.07 11.66
C ARG A 163 5.10 -17.82 10.17
N ILE A 164 6.29 -17.32 9.83
CA ILE A 164 6.72 -17.13 8.44
C ILE A 164 6.74 -18.47 7.68
N VAL A 165 7.39 -19.50 8.25
CA VAL A 165 7.46 -20.84 7.65
C VAL A 165 6.06 -21.43 7.43
N PHE A 166 5.18 -21.29 8.42
CA PHE A 166 3.81 -21.76 8.32
C PHE A 166 3.00 -21.05 7.21
N ILE A 167 3.11 -19.73 7.12
CA ILE A 167 2.44 -18.96 6.07
C ILE A 167 2.98 -19.32 4.68
N ASN A 168 4.30 -19.45 4.53
CA ASN A 168 4.91 -19.88 3.27
C ASN A 168 4.37 -21.24 2.79
N LYS A 169 4.25 -22.22 3.71
CA LYS A 169 3.66 -23.53 3.38
C LYS A 169 2.20 -23.42 2.95
N LYS A 170 1.41 -22.55 3.58
CA LYS A 170 0.03 -22.29 3.16
C LYS A 170 -0.04 -21.66 1.76
N LEU A 171 0.84 -20.70 1.48
CA LEU A 171 0.91 -20.03 0.18
C LEU A 171 1.29 -21.00 -0.94
N GLU A 172 2.21 -21.94 -0.69
CA GLU A 172 2.58 -22.97 -1.67
C GLU A 172 1.39 -23.86 -2.07
N ASN A 173 0.56 -24.23 -1.09
CA ASN A 173 -0.65 -25.02 -1.35
C ASN A 173 -1.70 -24.23 -2.14
N LEU A 174 -1.84 -22.93 -1.88
CA LEU A 174 -2.79 -22.07 -2.61
C LEU A 174 -2.40 -21.87 -4.07
N LYS A 175 -1.10 -21.73 -4.37
CA LYS A 175 -0.62 -21.61 -5.76
C LYS A 175 -1.07 -22.77 -6.65
N LYS A 176 -0.97 -24.02 -6.16
CA LYS A 176 -1.37 -25.23 -6.90
C LYS A 176 -2.86 -25.26 -7.26
N HIS A 177 -3.70 -24.58 -6.47
CA HIS A 177 -5.15 -24.54 -6.65
C HIS A 177 -5.59 -23.47 -7.68
N MET A 178 -4.80 -22.41 -7.87
CA MET A 178 -5.16 -21.28 -8.72
C MET A 178 -5.13 -21.61 -10.23
N ASP A 179 -4.17 -22.44 -10.68
CA ASP A 179 -4.08 -22.84 -12.09
C ASP A 179 -5.31 -23.65 -12.53
N LEU A 180 -5.84 -24.49 -11.63
CA LEU A 180 -7.07 -25.24 -11.86
C LEU A 180 -8.28 -24.31 -12.02
N ILE A 181 -8.39 -23.28 -11.17
CA ILE A 181 -9.47 -22.28 -11.25
C ILE A 181 -9.43 -21.53 -12.59
N ARG A 182 -8.24 -21.15 -13.09
CA ARG A 182 -8.09 -20.45 -14.38
C ARG A 182 -8.64 -21.28 -15.54
N VAL A 183 -8.30 -22.57 -15.58
CA VAL A 183 -8.74 -23.51 -16.62
C VAL A 183 -10.25 -23.78 -16.52
N GLU A 184 -10.76 -24.01 -15.31
CA GLU A 184 -12.18 -24.26 -15.05
C GLU A 184 -13.05 -23.07 -15.44
N ARG A 185 -12.59 -21.84 -15.17
CA ARG A 185 -13.32 -20.62 -15.50
C ARG A 185 -13.42 -20.36 -17.00
N ARG A 186 -12.33 -20.55 -17.74
CA ARG A 186 -12.34 -20.44 -19.22
C ARG A 186 -13.37 -21.36 -19.86
N LYS A 187 -13.65 -22.52 -19.23
CA LYS A 187 -14.67 -23.46 -19.69
C LYS A 187 -16.12 -23.03 -19.38
N ARG A 188 -16.35 -22.09 -18.44
CA ARG A 188 -17.68 -21.76 -17.88
C ARG A 188 -18.33 -20.44 -18.35
N GLY A 189 -17.67 -19.65 -19.22
CA GLY A 189 -18.43 -18.95 -20.27
C GLY A 189 -18.77 -17.44 -20.16
N LEU A 190 -17.95 -16.58 -19.53
CA LEU A 190 -18.01 -15.11 -19.79
C LEU A 190 -16.59 -14.49 -19.74
N PRO A 191 -16.21 -13.64 -20.71
CA PRO A 191 -14.91 -12.96 -20.70
C PRO A 191 -14.74 -12.03 -19.51
N LEU A 192 -13.54 -12.01 -18.91
CA LEU A 192 -13.12 -11.03 -17.92
C LEU A 192 -12.24 -9.96 -18.52
N VAL A 193 -12.64 -8.72 -18.33
CA VAL A 193 -11.85 -7.53 -18.62
C VAL A 193 -11.47 -6.88 -17.29
N SER A 194 -10.18 -6.65 -17.07
CA SER A 194 -9.71 -5.94 -15.86
C SER A 194 -9.10 -4.60 -16.21
N LEU A 195 -9.44 -3.57 -15.45
CA LEU A 195 -8.80 -2.26 -15.52
C LEU A 195 -7.52 -2.28 -14.68
N ALA A 196 -6.39 -1.92 -15.30
CA ALA A 196 -5.10 -1.80 -14.65
C ALA A 196 -4.49 -0.42 -14.92
N GLY A 197 -3.48 -0.03 -14.15
CA GLY A 197 -2.81 1.28 -14.31
C GLY A 197 -2.56 1.99 -12.99
N TYR A 198 -1.77 3.06 -13.06
CA TYR A 198 -1.43 3.85 -11.88
C TYR A 198 -2.66 4.39 -11.16
N THR A 199 -2.50 4.61 -9.85
CA THR A 199 -3.46 5.38 -9.05
C THR A 199 -3.75 6.74 -9.71
N ASN A 200 -5.00 7.19 -9.60
CA ASN A 200 -5.51 8.41 -10.25
C ASN A 200 -5.46 8.46 -11.80
N ALA A 201 -5.18 7.34 -12.50
CA ALA A 201 -5.30 7.28 -13.97
C ALA A 201 -6.75 7.36 -14.49
N GLY A 202 -7.75 7.31 -13.59
CA GLY A 202 -9.17 7.33 -13.92
C GLY A 202 -9.80 5.95 -14.18
N LYS A 203 -9.21 4.87 -13.62
CA LYS A 203 -9.77 3.51 -13.71
C LYS A 203 -11.21 3.43 -13.20
N SER A 204 -11.47 3.92 -11.99
CA SER A 204 -12.82 3.91 -11.39
C SER A 204 -13.82 4.77 -12.16
N THR A 205 -13.36 5.89 -12.74
CA THR A 205 -14.18 6.74 -13.64
C THR A 205 -14.59 5.97 -14.89
N LEU A 206 -13.63 5.29 -15.54
CA LEU A 206 -13.90 4.45 -16.70
C LEU A 206 -14.81 3.27 -16.35
N PHE A 207 -14.59 2.63 -15.20
CA PHE A 207 -15.43 1.56 -14.70
C PHE A 207 -16.90 1.99 -14.58
N ASN A 208 -17.15 3.13 -13.94
CA ASN A 208 -18.49 3.68 -13.78
C ASN A 208 -19.15 4.02 -15.10
N ALA A 209 -18.41 4.64 -16.01
CA ALA A 209 -18.90 4.97 -17.34
C ALA A 209 -19.34 3.71 -18.11
N LEU A 210 -18.56 2.62 -18.02
CA LEU A 210 -18.84 1.36 -18.71
C LEU A 210 -19.91 0.49 -18.04
N THR A 211 -20.12 0.63 -16.72
CA THR A 211 -21.10 -0.16 -15.96
C THR A 211 -22.40 0.59 -15.68
N ARG A 212 -22.45 1.91 -15.92
CA ARG A 212 -23.53 2.83 -15.52
C ARG A 212 -23.77 2.83 -14.00
N GLU A 213 -22.75 2.51 -13.20
CA GLU A 213 -22.81 2.58 -11.75
C GLU A 213 -22.29 3.92 -11.19
N LYS A 214 -22.57 4.14 -9.90
CA LYS A 214 -22.00 5.21 -9.08
C LYS A 214 -21.01 4.63 -8.06
N VAL A 215 -20.02 3.86 -8.49
CA VAL A 215 -18.87 3.55 -7.61
C VAL A 215 -18.25 4.88 -7.21
N ARG A 216 -17.85 5.01 -5.94
CA ARG A 216 -17.29 6.27 -5.42
C ARG A 216 -16.03 6.63 -6.20
N ILE A 217 -16.10 7.71 -6.98
CA ILE A 217 -14.92 8.30 -7.65
C ILE A 217 -14.38 9.32 -6.67
N ASP A 218 -13.24 9.02 -6.06
CA ASP A 218 -12.48 9.98 -5.27
C ASP A 218 -11.15 10.26 -6.00
N SER A 219 -10.47 11.35 -5.70
CA SER A 219 -9.14 11.64 -6.26
C SER A 219 -8.02 10.93 -5.48
N GLN A 220 -8.39 10.17 -4.46
CA GLN A 220 -7.49 9.51 -3.52
C GLN A 220 -6.67 8.39 -4.20
N LEU A 221 -5.51 8.09 -3.62
CA LEU A 221 -4.75 6.91 -4.01
C LEU A 221 -5.57 5.65 -3.68
N PHE A 222 -5.34 4.58 -4.43
CA PHE A 222 -6.06 3.31 -4.28
C PHE A 222 -7.60 3.39 -4.26
N THR A 223 -8.26 4.44 -4.75
CA THR A 223 -9.74 4.58 -4.82
C THR A 223 -10.55 3.30 -4.97
N THR A 224 -10.07 2.37 -5.81
CA THR A 224 -10.54 1.00 -5.86
C THR A 224 -9.76 0.11 -4.90
N LEU A 225 -10.15 0.16 -3.62
CA LEU A 225 -9.46 -0.54 -2.55
C LEU A 225 -9.68 -2.06 -2.65
N THR A 226 -10.93 -2.50 -2.80
CA THR A 226 -11.28 -3.89 -3.11
C THR A 226 -11.66 -4.00 -4.59
N PRO A 227 -11.20 -5.02 -5.33
CA PRO A 227 -11.58 -5.16 -6.73
C PRO A 227 -13.10 -5.24 -6.85
N THR A 228 -13.67 -4.39 -7.70
CA THR A 228 -15.11 -4.33 -7.91
C THR A 228 -15.42 -4.96 -9.26
N THR A 229 -16.04 -6.14 -9.25
CA THR A 229 -16.46 -6.85 -10.46
C THR A 229 -17.94 -6.69 -10.71
N ARG A 230 -18.32 -6.37 -11.95
CA ARG A 230 -19.70 -6.27 -12.42
C ARG A 230 -19.88 -6.93 -13.77
N ILE A 231 -21.11 -7.32 -14.07
CA ILE A 231 -21.50 -7.74 -15.41
C ILE A 231 -21.93 -6.49 -16.17
N THR A 232 -21.28 -6.20 -17.29
CA THR A 232 -21.71 -5.18 -18.25
C THR A 232 -21.84 -5.81 -19.64
N ARG A 233 -22.38 -5.05 -20.61
CA ARG A 233 -22.52 -5.50 -21.99
C ARG A 233 -21.66 -4.66 -22.92
N VAL A 234 -20.82 -5.32 -23.69
CA VAL A 234 -20.02 -4.71 -24.77
C VAL A 234 -20.46 -5.34 -26.08
N ALA A 235 -20.90 -4.52 -27.03
CA ALA A 235 -21.47 -4.97 -28.32
C ALA A 235 -22.55 -6.06 -28.14
N GLY A 236 -23.41 -5.91 -27.12
CA GLY A 236 -24.50 -6.85 -26.81
C GLY A 236 -24.10 -8.10 -26.01
N LYS A 237 -22.80 -8.42 -25.90
CA LYS A 237 -22.30 -9.59 -25.17
C LYS A 237 -22.02 -9.25 -23.70
N PRO A 238 -22.49 -10.07 -22.75
CA PRO A 238 -22.13 -9.90 -21.34
C PRO A 238 -20.64 -10.18 -21.13
N ILE A 239 -20.00 -9.33 -20.33
CA ILE A 239 -18.63 -9.49 -19.85
C ILE A 239 -18.57 -9.19 -18.36
N PHE A 240 -17.59 -9.77 -17.68
CA PHE A 240 -17.18 -9.25 -16.38
C PHE A 240 -16.21 -8.10 -16.60
N LEU A 241 -16.52 -6.93 -16.02
CA LEU A 241 -15.58 -5.83 -15.89
C LEU A 241 -15.13 -5.78 -14.43
N SER A 242 -13.82 -5.75 -14.19
CA SER A 242 -13.25 -5.60 -12.85
C SER A 242 -12.40 -4.35 -12.76
N ASP A 243 -12.71 -3.48 -11.81
CA ASP A 243 -11.81 -2.40 -11.41
C ASP A 243 -10.86 -2.93 -10.34
N THR A 244 -9.57 -2.60 -10.43
CA THR A 244 -8.54 -3.20 -9.58
C THR A 244 -7.67 -2.16 -8.88
N VAL A 245 -6.89 -2.62 -7.90
CA VAL A 245 -5.97 -1.79 -7.13
C VAL A 245 -4.98 -1.08 -8.07
N GLY A 246 -4.80 0.23 -7.89
CA GLY A 246 -3.89 1.01 -8.72
C GLY A 246 -2.41 0.77 -8.42
N PHE A 247 -1.56 0.93 -9.44
CA PHE A 247 -0.11 0.90 -9.26
C PHE A 247 0.41 2.12 -8.50
N ILE A 248 1.50 1.92 -7.77
CA ILE A 248 2.19 2.93 -6.97
C ILE A 248 3.67 2.93 -7.28
N LYS A 249 4.26 4.12 -7.23
CA LYS A 249 5.69 4.34 -7.43
C LYS A 249 6.47 3.97 -6.17
N ASN A 250 7.69 3.47 -6.35
CA ASN A 250 8.65 3.19 -5.27
C ASN A 250 8.08 2.29 -4.16
N LEU A 251 7.35 1.24 -4.54
CA LEU A 251 6.91 0.26 -3.56
C LEU A 251 8.14 -0.44 -2.94
N PRO A 252 8.27 -0.48 -1.59
CA PRO A 252 9.38 -1.18 -0.95
C PRO A 252 9.45 -2.64 -1.40
N THR A 253 10.66 -3.16 -1.62
CA THR A 253 10.88 -4.53 -2.13
C THR A 253 10.17 -5.60 -1.32
N LEU A 254 10.09 -5.38 -0.01
CA LEU A 254 9.41 -6.25 0.94
C LEU A 254 7.89 -6.38 0.66
N LEU A 255 7.28 -5.36 0.07
CA LEU A 255 5.85 -5.28 -0.18
C LEU A 255 5.46 -5.77 -1.58
N ILE A 256 6.43 -6.01 -2.46
CA ILE A 256 6.17 -6.41 -3.85
C ILE A 256 5.34 -7.70 -3.90
N GLU A 257 5.69 -8.72 -3.13
CA GLU A 257 4.94 -9.99 -3.11
C GLU A 257 3.50 -9.82 -2.63
N ALA A 258 3.29 -9.01 -1.58
CA ALA A 258 1.98 -8.70 -1.03
C ALA A 258 1.13 -7.92 -2.03
N PHE A 259 1.71 -6.90 -2.67
CA PHE A 259 1.06 -6.13 -3.70
C PHE A 259 0.70 -6.97 -4.92
N TYR A 260 1.64 -7.78 -5.42
CA TYR A 260 1.41 -8.69 -6.53
C TYR A 260 0.30 -9.68 -6.25
N ALA A 261 0.18 -10.15 -5.01
CA ALA A 261 -0.92 -11.00 -4.59
C ALA A 261 -2.29 -10.29 -4.63
N THR A 262 -2.34 -8.99 -4.29
CA THR A 262 -3.56 -8.18 -4.44
C THR A 262 -3.94 -7.92 -5.90
N LEU A 263 -2.97 -7.99 -6.82
CA LEU A 263 -3.17 -7.77 -8.26
C LEU A 263 -3.35 -9.06 -9.07
N ARG A 264 -3.08 -10.23 -8.50
CA ARG A 264 -2.99 -11.48 -9.26
C ARG A 264 -4.28 -11.85 -10.00
N GLU A 265 -5.42 -11.40 -9.50
CA GLU A 265 -6.71 -11.55 -10.19
C GLU A 265 -6.70 -10.92 -11.59
N ILE A 266 -5.87 -9.88 -11.83
CA ILE A 266 -5.68 -9.28 -13.16
C ILE A 266 -5.11 -10.30 -14.15
N ALA A 267 -4.18 -11.17 -13.74
CA ALA A 267 -3.59 -12.19 -14.61
C ALA A 267 -4.60 -13.29 -15.03
N LEU A 268 -5.74 -13.39 -14.33
CA LEU A 268 -6.85 -14.28 -14.68
C LEU A 268 -7.81 -13.66 -15.71
N SER A 269 -7.53 -12.44 -16.19
CA SER A 269 -8.34 -11.75 -17.19
C SER A 269 -8.12 -12.30 -18.58
N ASP A 270 -9.13 -12.13 -19.44
CA ASP A 270 -9.05 -12.41 -20.86
C ASP A 270 -8.59 -11.16 -21.67
N LEU A 271 -8.73 -9.97 -21.07
CA LEU A 271 -8.22 -8.70 -21.58
C LEU A 271 -7.87 -7.78 -20.41
N ILE A 272 -6.76 -7.04 -20.52
CA ILE A 272 -6.39 -5.99 -19.58
C ILE A 272 -6.51 -4.64 -20.29
N LEU A 273 -7.27 -3.70 -19.70
CA LEU A 273 -7.28 -2.31 -20.12
C LEU A 273 -6.28 -1.54 -19.25
N LEU A 274 -5.13 -1.22 -19.82
CA LEU A 274 -4.10 -0.43 -19.14
C LEU A 274 -4.44 1.06 -19.28
N VAL A 275 -4.99 1.65 -18.25
CA VAL A 275 -5.40 3.07 -18.23
C VAL A 275 -4.20 3.93 -17.85
N ALA A 276 -3.89 4.93 -18.67
CA ALA A 276 -2.83 5.90 -18.43
C ALA A 276 -3.36 7.34 -18.59
N ASP A 277 -2.87 8.24 -17.74
CA ASP A 277 -3.27 9.65 -17.72
C ASP A 277 -2.47 10.46 -18.74
N ILE A 278 -3.12 10.93 -19.81
CA ILE A 278 -2.43 11.67 -20.87
C ILE A 278 -2.04 13.11 -20.46
N SER A 279 -2.55 13.60 -19.32
CA SER A 279 -2.18 14.93 -18.79
C SER A 279 -0.79 14.95 -18.11
N ASP A 280 -0.22 13.78 -17.80
CA ASP A 280 1.16 13.70 -17.31
C ASP A 280 2.16 14.13 -18.41
N PRO A 281 3.27 14.82 -18.04
CA PRO A 281 4.36 15.09 -18.99
C PRO A 281 4.87 13.79 -19.64
N LEU A 282 5.15 13.84 -20.95
CA LEU A 282 5.55 12.66 -21.75
C LEU A 282 6.58 11.72 -21.10
N PRO A 283 7.68 12.22 -20.48
CA PRO A 283 8.64 11.35 -19.80
C PRO A 283 8.01 10.55 -18.65
N LYS A 284 7.15 11.19 -17.87
CA LYS A 284 6.47 10.60 -16.71
C LYS A 284 5.37 9.62 -17.13
N LEU A 285 4.62 9.94 -18.18
CA LEU A 285 3.65 9.04 -18.78
C LEU A 285 4.33 7.74 -19.23
N ARG A 286 5.46 7.86 -19.94
CA ARG A 286 6.25 6.71 -20.40
C ARG A 286 6.74 5.85 -19.24
N GLU A 287 7.34 6.47 -18.22
CA GLU A 287 7.79 5.77 -17.00
C GLU A 287 6.64 4.98 -16.35
N LYS A 288 5.46 5.61 -16.20
CA LYS A 288 4.28 4.96 -15.64
C LYS A 288 3.81 3.78 -16.48
N ILE A 289 3.77 3.89 -17.80
CA ILE A 289 3.37 2.78 -18.68
C ILE A 289 4.38 1.62 -18.58
N GLU A 290 5.68 1.91 -18.67
CA GLU A 290 6.73 0.89 -18.59
C GLU A 290 6.70 0.14 -17.24
N THR A 291 6.59 0.87 -16.13
CA THR A 291 6.48 0.27 -14.79
C THR A 291 5.22 -0.57 -14.63
N SER A 292 4.11 -0.11 -15.22
CA SER A 292 2.83 -0.84 -15.23
C SER A 292 2.97 -2.17 -15.95
N LEU A 293 3.58 -2.18 -17.14
CA LEU A 293 3.81 -3.39 -17.91
C LEU A 293 4.75 -4.35 -17.19
N GLN A 294 5.84 -3.86 -16.60
CA GLN A 294 6.74 -4.67 -15.79
C GLN A 294 6.01 -5.31 -14.60
N THR A 295 5.13 -4.56 -13.94
CA THR A 295 4.30 -5.07 -12.82
C THR A 295 3.33 -6.16 -13.30
N LEU A 296 2.64 -5.92 -14.42
CA LEU A 296 1.72 -6.90 -15.02
C LEU A 296 2.44 -8.20 -15.41
N TYR A 297 3.64 -8.09 -15.98
CA TYR A 297 4.48 -9.26 -16.25
C TYR A 297 4.95 -9.92 -14.95
N GLY A 298 5.33 -9.16 -13.92
CA GLY A 298 5.72 -9.69 -12.62
C GLY A 298 4.63 -10.54 -11.93
N ILE A 299 3.35 -10.27 -12.23
CA ILE A 299 2.21 -11.06 -11.71
C ILE A 299 1.77 -12.21 -12.62
N GLY A 300 2.46 -12.46 -13.73
CA GLY A 300 2.16 -13.55 -14.65
C GLY A 300 1.15 -13.23 -15.75
N ALA A 301 0.92 -11.95 -16.07
CA ALA A 301 -0.03 -11.54 -17.11
C ALA A 301 0.56 -11.52 -18.55
N HIS A 302 1.62 -12.29 -18.81
CA HIS A 302 2.33 -12.30 -20.09
C HIS A 302 1.46 -12.70 -21.29
N ASP A 303 0.55 -13.65 -21.08
CA ASP A 303 -0.30 -14.22 -22.13
C ASP A 303 -1.65 -13.50 -22.27
N VAL A 304 -1.88 -12.44 -21.50
CA VAL A 304 -3.14 -11.71 -21.52
C VAL A 304 -3.00 -10.50 -22.45
N PRO A 305 -3.87 -10.33 -23.46
CA PRO A 305 -3.87 -9.14 -24.29
C PRO A 305 -4.00 -7.87 -23.44
N ILE A 306 -3.17 -6.86 -23.74
CA ILE A 306 -3.20 -5.56 -23.07
C ILE A 306 -3.60 -4.49 -24.08
N LEU A 307 -4.67 -3.76 -23.79
CA LEU A 307 -5.10 -2.58 -24.54
C LEU A 307 -4.78 -1.33 -23.73
N LEU A 308 -3.90 -0.48 -24.27
CA LEU A 308 -3.58 0.82 -23.67
C LEU A 308 -4.74 1.80 -23.89
N VAL A 309 -5.21 2.43 -22.82
CA VAL A 309 -6.27 3.43 -22.82
C VAL A 309 -5.70 4.75 -22.32
N LEU A 310 -5.50 5.70 -23.23
CA LEU A 310 -5.09 7.05 -22.90
C LEU A 310 -6.31 7.85 -22.45
N ASN A 311 -6.38 8.13 -21.15
CA ASN A 311 -7.52 8.74 -20.48
C ASN A 311 -7.21 10.18 -20.04
N LYS A 312 -8.25 10.98 -19.75
CA LYS A 312 -8.18 12.42 -19.46
C LYS A 312 -7.79 13.30 -20.66
N VAL A 313 -8.26 12.91 -21.84
CA VAL A 313 -8.03 13.66 -23.09
C VAL A 313 -8.66 15.06 -23.06
N ASP A 314 -9.62 15.30 -22.18
CA ASP A 314 -10.25 16.60 -21.91
C ASP A 314 -9.28 17.62 -21.28
N LEU A 315 -8.17 17.17 -20.68
CA LEU A 315 -7.18 18.04 -20.04
C LEU A 315 -6.02 18.43 -20.97
N VAL A 316 -5.95 17.86 -22.17
CA VAL A 316 -4.91 18.11 -23.17
C VAL A 316 -5.54 18.69 -24.42
N GLY A 317 -5.41 20.01 -24.56
CA GLY A 317 -5.87 20.83 -25.67
C GLY A 317 -5.16 22.17 -25.65
#